data_AF-A0A1S3D7L8-F1
#
_entry.id   AF-A0A1S3D7L8-F1
#
_cell.length_a   1.000
_cell.length_b   1.000
_cell.length_c   1.000
_cell.angle_alpha   90.00
_cell.angle_beta   90.00
_cell.angle_gamma   90.00
#
_symmetry.space_group_name_H-M   'P 1'
#
loop_
_entity.id
_entity.type
_entity.pdbx_description
1 polymer ?
#
loop_
_entity_poly.entity_id
_entity_poly.type
_entity_poly.pdbx_seq_one_letter_code
_entity_poly.pdbx_strand_id
1 'polypeptide(L)'
;MQDVYRIQLQNRVQKSGETLQQLQADIDRLAHLSYGTGHPEILNHIATAAFIDAIADRELQQALRLAGKKTPAEALAYALQVESAKQASRRSLRVRQVSVSDKTDHYSPSAQYEEKAGMRCWHCNSKGHLQRDCKKRKQMSSPECWTCGLKGHIQSDCRKRRRIERSRSLSPFTRGSEKFKRRAQSPEARPRDMDATLSREKA
;
A
#
# COMPACT_ATOMS: atom_id res chain seq x y z
N MET A 1 2.87 -36.71 34.50
CA MET A 1 1.57 -36.08 34.17
C MET A 1 1.70 -34.58 33.90
N GLN A 2 2.47 -33.82 34.69
CA GLN A 2 2.68 -32.38 34.47
C GLN A 2 3.30 -32.03 33.10
N ASP A 3 4.18 -32.87 32.55
CA ASP A 3 4.83 -32.61 31.26
C ASP A 3 3.85 -32.62 30.08
N VAL A 4 2.78 -33.41 30.16
CA VAL A 4 1.73 -33.45 29.13
C VAL A 4 1.01 -32.09 29.08
N TYR A 5 0.71 -31.51 30.24
CA TYR A 5 0.07 -30.20 30.32
C TYR A 5 0.99 -29.07 29.83
N ARG A 6 2.31 -29.18 30.05
CA ARG A 6 3.29 -28.22 29.51
C ARG A 6 3.30 -28.22 27.98
N ILE A 7 3.30 -29.41 27.38
CA ILE A 7 3.24 -29.56 25.91
C ILE A 7 1.90 -29.04 25.37
N GLN A 8 0.79 -29.30 26.08
CA GLN A 8 -0.53 -28.77 25.70
C GLN A 8 -0.58 -27.23 25.79
N LEU A 9 0.03 -26.64 26.82
CA LEU A 9 0.12 -25.19 26.99
C LEU A 9 0.95 -24.54 25.88
N GLN A 10 2.12 -25.11 25.54
CA GLN A 10 3.01 -24.59 24.50
C GLN A 10 2.39 -24.63 23.10
N ASN A 11 1.62 -25.68 22.80
CA ASN A 11 0.96 -25.84 21.51
C ASN A 11 -0.45 -25.25 21.48
N ARG A 12 -0.85 -24.52 22.53
CA ARG A 12 -2.19 -23.95 22.61
C ARG A 12 -2.30 -22.80 21.62
N VAL A 13 -3.27 -22.89 20.72
CA VAL A 13 -3.61 -21.83 19.75
C VAL A 13 -5.13 -21.64 19.74
N GLN A 14 -5.59 -20.42 19.56
CA GLN A 14 -7.00 -20.05 19.46
C GLN A 14 -7.69 -20.84 18.34
N LYS A 15 -8.80 -21.52 18.66
CA LYS A 15 -9.59 -22.27 17.69
C LYS A 15 -10.53 -21.36 16.90
N SER A 16 -10.99 -21.81 15.74
CA SER A 16 -12.02 -21.09 14.97
C SER A 16 -13.32 -20.97 15.77
N GLY A 17 -13.75 -19.74 16.02
CA GLY A 17 -14.97 -19.44 16.80
C GLY A 17 -14.79 -19.49 18.32
N GLU A 18 -13.58 -19.73 18.83
CA GLU A 18 -13.29 -19.64 20.25
C GLU A 18 -13.14 -18.18 20.70
N THR A 19 -13.83 -17.84 21.79
CA THR A 19 -13.74 -16.50 22.40
C THR A 19 -12.43 -16.32 23.15
N LEU A 20 -11.93 -15.08 23.23
CA LEU A 20 -10.70 -14.77 23.97
C LEU A 20 -10.80 -15.15 25.46
N GLN A 21 -11.99 -15.05 26.04
CA GLN A 21 -12.28 -15.45 27.42
C GLN A 21 -12.12 -16.96 27.62
N GLN A 22 -12.62 -17.77 26.69
CA GLN A 22 -12.46 -19.23 26.73
C GLN A 22 -10.99 -19.64 26.57
N LEU A 23 -10.28 -18.99 25.64
CA LEU A 23 -8.85 -19.20 25.44
C LEU A 23 -8.05 -18.90 26.72
N GLN A 24 -8.31 -17.75 27.35
CA GLN A 24 -7.62 -17.31 28.56
C GLN A 24 -7.88 -18.27 29.73
N ALA A 25 -9.14 -18.68 29.94
CA ALA A 25 -9.50 -19.62 31.00
C ALA A 25 -8.84 -20.99 30.84
N ASP A 26 -8.74 -21.48 29.60
CA ASP A 26 -8.08 -22.75 29.31
C ASP A 26 -6.56 -22.68 29.50
N ILE A 27 -5.94 -21.56 29.11
CA ILE A 27 -4.51 -21.30 29.33
C ILE A 27 -4.19 -21.20 30.82
N ASP A 28 -5.00 -20.48 31.59
CA ASP A 28 -4.84 -20.41 33.04
C ASP A 28 -4.91 -21.81 33.67
N ARG A 29 -5.93 -22.60 33.28
CA ARG A 29 -6.06 -23.98 33.76
C ARG A 29 -4.82 -24.81 33.42
N LEU A 30 -4.36 -24.75 32.16
CA LEU A 30 -3.18 -25.49 31.71
C LEU A 30 -1.90 -25.05 32.44
N ALA A 31 -1.74 -23.76 32.71
CA ALA A 31 -0.60 -23.24 33.48
C ALA A 31 -0.59 -23.80 34.91
N HIS A 32 -1.74 -23.79 35.61
CA HIS A 32 -1.85 -24.36 36.96
C HIS A 32 -1.63 -25.88 36.97
N LEU A 33 -2.12 -26.61 35.97
CA LEU A 33 -1.89 -28.06 35.86
C LEU A 33 -0.43 -28.41 35.53
N SER A 34 0.27 -27.54 34.81
CA SER A 34 1.65 -27.73 34.36
C SER A 34 2.69 -27.47 35.46
N TYR A 35 2.41 -26.51 36.34
CA TYR A 35 3.36 -25.98 37.32
C TYR A 35 2.86 -26.09 38.77
N GLY A 36 1.64 -26.59 39.00
CA GLY A 36 1.10 -26.89 40.33
C GLY A 36 1.01 -25.65 41.23
N THR A 37 1.48 -25.79 42.48
CA THR A 37 1.53 -24.72 43.50
C THR A 37 2.72 -23.76 43.30
N GLY A 38 3.09 -23.47 42.05
CA GLY A 38 4.11 -22.49 41.73
C GLY A 38 3.72 -21.09 42.24
N HIS A 39 4.70 -20.21 42.39
CA HIS A 39 4.44 -18.82 42.81
C HIS A 39 3.46 -18.15 41.83
N PRO A 40 2.39 -17.48 42.31
CA PRO A 40 1.33 -16.95 41.46
C PRO A 40 1.84 -15.94 40.42
N GLU A 41 2.87 -15.17 40.74
CA GLU A 41 3.47 -14.24 39.76
C GLU A 41 4.12 -14.96 38.57
N ILE A 42 4.78 -16.09 38.81
CA ILE A 42 5.42 -16.87 37.75
C ILE A 42 4.35 -17.51 36.86
N LEU A 43 3.28 -18.05 37.48
CA LEU A 43 2.14 -18.58 36.75
C LEU A 43 1.49 -17.51 35.89
N ASN A 44 1.29 -16.30 36.43
CA ASN A 44 0.74 -15.17 35.68
C ASN A 44 1.62 -14.79 34.49
N HIS A 45 2.94 -14.73 34.67
CA HIS A 45 3.87 -14.45 33.57
C HIS A 45 3.82 -15.51 32.47
N ILE A 46 3.83 -16.80 32.85
CA ILE A 46 3.75 -17.91 31.90
C ILE A 46 2.41 -17.92 31.17
N ALA A 47 1.29 -17.79 31.91
CA ALA A 47 -0.05 -17.77 31.34
C ALA A 47 -0.25 -16.57 30.41
N THR A 48 0.26 -15.40 30.77
CA THR A 48 0.18 -14.19 29.93
C THR A 48 0.97 -14.38 28.64
N ALA A 49 2.19 -14.91 28.70
CA ALA A 49 3.00 -15.17 27.51
C ALA A 49 2.32 -16.21 26.60
N ALA A 50 1.84 -17.32 27.16
CA ALA A 50 1.11 -18.34 26.43
C ALA A 50 -0.19 -17.79 25.80
N PHE A 51 -0.91 -16.92 26.50
CA PHE A 51 -2.11 -16.26 25.96
C PHE A 51 -1.79 -15.39 24.75
N ILE A 52 -0.75 -14.57 24.84
CA ILE A 52 -0.29 -13.73 23.72
C ILE A 52 0.14 -14.59 22.53
N ASP A 53 0.85 -15.69 22.77
CA ASP A 53 1.33 -16.58 21.70
C ASP A 53 0.19 -17.38 21.04
N ALA A 54 -0.84 -17.72 21.80
CA ALA A 54 -2.00 -18.49 21.33
C ALA A 54 -3.00 -17.68 20.50
N ILE A 55 -3.01 -16.34 20.59
CA ILE A 55 -3.95 -15.48 19.85
C ILE A 55 -3.74 -15.59 18.33
N ALA A 56 -4.83 -15.76 17.59
CA ALA A 56 -4.78 -15.87 16.12
C ALA A 56 -4.55 -14.53 15.41
N ASP A 57 -5.09 -13.42 15.95
CA ASP A 57 -4.94 -12.08 15.38
C ASP A 57 -3.52 -11.52 15.66
N ARG A 58 -2.71 -11.39 14.60
CA ARG A 58 -1.34 -10.86 14.67
C ARG A 58 -1.25 -9.42 15.16
N GLU A 59 -2.23 -8.58 14.81
CA GLU A 59 -2.25 -7.18 15.25
C GLU A 59 -2.55 -7.10 16.75
N LEU A 60 -3.50 -7.91 17.20
CA LEU A 60 -3.86 -7.99 18.62
C LEU A 60 -2.70 -8.54 19.45
N GLN A 61 -2.03 -9.58 18.95
CA GLN A 61 -0.85 -10.17 19.55
C GLN A 61 0.27 -9.12 19.71
N GLN A 62 0.56 -8.34 18.67
CA GLN A 62 1.58 -7.28 18.75
C GLN A 62 1.18 -6.17 19.73
N ALA A 63 -0.09 -5.76 19.72
CA ALA A 63 -0.60 -4.74 20.63
C ALA A 63 -0.45 -5.17 22.10
N LEU A 64 -0.68 -6.45 22.41
CA LEU A 64 -0.51 -6.99 23.76
C LEU A 64 0.96 -7.06 24.19
N ARG A 65 1.88 -7.44 23.28
CA ARG A 65 3.33 -7.44 23.58
C ARG A 65 3.84 -6.04 23.94
N LEU A 66 3.37 -5.02 23.23
CA LEU A 66 3.71 -3.62 23.51
C LEU A 66 3.05 -3.11 24.80
N ALA A 67 1.86 -3.60 25.14
CA ALA A 67 1.14 -3.16 26.33
C ALA A 67 1.74 -3.67 27.65
N GLY A 68 2.62 -4.68 27.61
CA GLY A 68 3.42 -5.14 28.75
C GLY A 68 2.59 -5.61 29.96
N LYS A 69 1.46 -6.28 29.73
CA LYS A 69 0.57 -6.75 30.80
C LYS A 69 1.22 -7.89 31.59
N LYS A 70 1.00 -7.90 32.91
CA LYS A 70 1.64 -8.88 33.82
C LYS A 70 0.72 -10.04 34.17
N THR A 71 -0.59 -9.85 34.04
CA THR A 71 -1.59 -10.87 34.36
C THR A 71 -2.41 -11.22 33.12
N PRO A 72 -2.86 -12.50 33.02
CA PRO A 72 -3.66 -12.93 31.87
C PRO A 72 -5.02 -12.22 31.83
N ALA A 73 -5.58 -11.85 32.99
CA ALA A 73 -6.81 -11.07 33.10
C ALA A 73 -6.66 -9.63 32.57
N GLU A 74 -5.55 -8.94 32.88
CA GLU A 74 -5.28 -7.61 32.31
C GLU A 74 -5.07 -7.67 30.79
N ALA A 75 -4.39 -8.71 30.30
CA ALA A 75 -4.20 -8.95 28.88
C ALA A 75 -5.55 -9.16 28.17
N LEU A 76 -6.45 -9.95 28.75
CA LEU A 76 -7.80 -10.15 28.24
C LEU A 76 -8.61 -8.84 28.20
N ALA A 77 -8.60 -8.06 29.28
CA ALA A 77 -9.31 -6.78 29.33
C ALA A 77 -8.83 -5.81 28.24
N TYR A 78 -7.51 -5.70 28.06
CA TYR A 78 -6.92 -4.92 26.99
C TYR A 78 -7.31 -5.45 25.61
N ALA A 79 -7.33 -6.78 25.43
CA ALA A 79 -7.69 -7.38 24.16
C ALA A 79 -9.14 -7.07 23.76
N LEU A 80 -10.08 -7.19 24.71
CA LEU A 80 -11.48 -6.82 24.51
C LEU A 80 -11.64 -5.33 24.18
N GLN A 81 -10.84 -4.47 24.82
CA GLN A 81 -10.83 -3.04 24.51
C GLN A 81 -10.38 -2.80 23.06
N VAL A 82 -9.32 -3.48 22.59
CA VAL A 82 -8.85 -3.38 21.20
C VAL A 82 -9.91 -3.90 20.22
N GLU A 83 -10.59 -5.01 20.51
CA GLU A 83 -11.69 -5.53 19.68
C GLU A 83 -12.83 -4.51 19.57
N SER A 84 -13.25 -3.93 20.69
CA SER A 84 -14.30 -2.91 20.72
C SER A 84 -13.91 -1.66 19.90
N ALA A 85 -12.66 -1.23 20.00
CA ALA A 85 -12.12 -0.09 19.26
C ALA A 85 -12.06 -0.38 17.76
N LYS A 86 -11.63 -1.59 17.36
CA LYS A 86 -11.66 -2.06 15.97
C LYS A 86 -13.09 -2.13 15.44
N GLN A 87 -14.05 -2.59 16.24
CA GLN A 87 -15.44 -2.66 15.81
C GLN A 87 -16.06 -1.26 15.63
N ALA A 88 -15.77 -0.32 16.54
CA ALA A 88 -16.21 1.06 16.43
C ALA A 88 -15.60 1.77 15.20
N SER A 89 -14.29 1.59 14.96
CA SER A 89 -13.62 2.16 13.80
C SER A 89 -14.12 1.54 12.49
N ARG A 90 -14.36 0.22 12.43
CA ARG A 90 -14.97 -0.44 11.26
C ARG A 90 -16.37 0.07 10.94
N ARG A 91 -17.17 0.42 11.95
CA ARG A 91 -18.51 1.00 11.76
C ARG A 91 -18.44 2.47 11.32
N SER A 92 -17.42 3.21 11.75
CA SER A 92 -17.20 4.60 11.34
C SER A 92 -16.49 4.72 9.97
N LEU A 93 -15.76 3.70 9.54
CA LEU A 93 -14.97 3.70 8.32
C LEU A 93 -15.65 2.91 7.19
N ARG A 94 -16.82 3.36 6.69
CA ARG A 94 -17.17 3.15 5.26
C ARG A 94 -16.32 4.08 4.39
N VAL A 95 -15.00 4.00 4.54
CA VAL A 95 -14.06 4.77 3.73
C VAL A 95 -13.82 3.98 2.45
N ARG A 96 -14.00 4.62 1.29
CA ARG A 96 -13.62 4.09 -0.02
C ARG A 96 -12.19 3.57 0.09
N GLN A 97 -12.03 2.25 -0.06
CA GLN A 97 -10.76 1.57 0.04
C GLN A 97 -9.78 2.20 -0.96
N VAL A 98 -8.86 3.03 -0.48
CA VAL A 98 -7.68 3.42 -1.26
C VAL A 98 -6.68 2.30 -1.04
N SER A 99 -6.47 1.50 -2.08
CA SER A 99 -5.40 0.52 -2.11
C SER A 99 -4.07 1.26 -2.04
N VAL A 100 -3.46 1.32 -0.86
CA VAL A 100 -2.04 1.65 -0.76
C VAL A 100 -1.31 0.37 -1.15
N SER A 101 -0.84 0.31 -2.39
CA SER A 101 0.13 -0.70 -2.79
C SER A 101 1.43 -0.40 -2.05
N ASP A 102 1.68 -1.13 -0.97
CA ASP A 102 2.94 -1.10 -0.26
C ASP A 102 4.00 -1.78 -1.14
N LYS A 103 4.60 -0.97 -2.03
CA LYS A 103 5.84 -1.33 -2.69
C LYS A 103 6.95 -0.93 -1.73
N THR A 104 7.31 -1.82 -0.82
CA THR A 104 8.65 -1.76 -0.22
C THR A 104 9.66 -2.04 -1.33
N ASP A 105 10.05 -1.00 -2.06
CA ASP A 105 11.28 -1.02 -2.82
C ASP A 105 12.40 -1.16 -1.79
N HIS A 106 12.84 -2.40 -1.56
CA HIS A 106 14.11 -2.66 -0.89
C HIS A 106 15.21 -2.08 -1.78
N TYR A 107 15.50 -0.79 -1.59
CA TYR A 107 16.65 -0.11 -2.17
C TYR A 107 17.90 -0.69 -1.50
N SER A 108 18.43 -1.76 -2.09
CA SER A 108 19.76 -2.29 -1.80
C SER A 108 20.73 -1.67 -2.81
N PRO A 109 21.62 -0.73 -2.43
CA PRO A 109 22.52 -0.05 -3.35
C PRO A 109 23.54 -0.98 -4.02
N SER A 110 23.74 -2.18 -3.47
CA SER A 110 24.90 -3.02 -3.81
C SER A 110 24.69 -3.93 -5.02
N ALA A 111 23.47 -4.22 -5.45
CA ALA A 111 23.26 -5.07 -6.64
C ALA A 111 23.36 -4.31 -7.97
N GLN A 112 23.32 -2.97 -7.94
CA GLN A 112 23.25 -2.14 -9.15
C GLN A 112 24.60 -1.78 -9.75
N TYR A 113 25.72 -2.04 -9.07
CA TYR A 113 27.05 -1.69 -9.58
C TYR A 113 27.66 -2.75 -10.50
N GLU A 114 27.23 -4.02 -10.42
CA GLU A 114 27.80 -5.10 -11.24
C GLU A 114 27.18 -5.15 -12.64
N GLU A 115 25.90 -4.81 -12.82
CA GLU A 115 25.24 -4.85 -14.14
C GLU A 115 25.52 -3.60 -15.01
N LYS A 116 25.97 -2.48 -14.43
CA LYS A 116 26.38 -1.27 -15.19
C LYS A 116 27.84 -1.32 -15.69
N ALA A 117 28.64 -2.30 -15.25
CA ALA A 117 30.05 -2.39 -15.62
C ALA A 117 30.28 -2.77 -17.11
N GLY A 118 29.28 -3.38 -17.77
CA GLY A 118 29.36 -3.80 -19.17
C GLY A 118 28.87 -2.78 -20.20
N MET A 119 28.07 -1.79 -19.81
CA MET A 119 27.44 -0.86 -20.75
C MET A 119 28.41 0.25 -21.19
N ARG A 120 28.61 0.37 -22.51
CA ARG A 120 29.34 1.47 -23.15
C ARG A 120 28.39 2.62 -23.47
N CYS A 121 28.82 3.84 -23.17
CA CYS A 121 28.11 5.04 -23.52
C CYS A 121 28.07 5.21 -25.05
N TRP A 122 26.87 5.25 -25.63
CA TRP A 122 26.64 5.43 -27.08
C TRP A 122 27.15 6.77 -27.64
N HIS A 123 27.58 7.71 -26.78
CA HIS A 123 28.07 9.03 -27.21
C HIS A 123 29.58 9.17 -27.14
N CYS A 124 30.24 8.68 -26.09
CA CYS A 124 31.69 8.80 -25.90
C CYS A 124 32.43 7.44 -25.88
N ASN A 125 31.69 6.36 -26.14
CA ASN A 125 32.15 4.96 -26.14
C ASN A 125 32.83 4.49 -24.84
N SER A 126 32.76 5.28 -23.77
CA SER A 126 33.37 4.97 -22.47
C SER A 126 32.44 4.07 -21.66
N LYS A 127 33.01 3.12 -20.90
CA LYS A 127 32.25 2.18 -20.06
C LYS A 127 31.74 2.82 -18.76
N GLY A 128 30.77 2.19 -18.12
CA GLY A 128 30.31 2.55 -16.76
C GLY A 128 29.24 3.64 -16.69
N HIS A 129 28.73 4.13 -17.82
CA HIS A 129 27.60 5.06 -17.87
C HIS A 129 26.83 4.98 -19.20
N LEU A 130 25.56 5.36 -19.19
CA LEU A 130 24.74 5.49 -20.40
C LEU A 130 24.86 6.88 -21.01
N GLN A 131 24.42 7.05 -22.26
CA GLN A 131 24.45 8.34 -22.95
C GLN A 131 23.75 9.47 -22.17
N ARG A 132 22.73 9.15 -21.36
CA ARG A 132 22.01 10.12 -20.52
C ARG A 132 22.86 10.68 -19.38
N ASP A 133 23.80 9.89 -18.87
CA ASP A 133 24.65 10.22 -17.72
C ASP A 133 26.05 10.71 -18.14
N CYS A 134 26.27 10.92 -19.43
CA CYS A 134 27.58 11.29 -19.97
C CYS A 134 27.91 12.76 -19.66
N LYS A 135 28.89 12.98 -18.77
CA LYS A 135 29.38 14.32 -18.41
C LYS A 135 29.86 15.13 -19.62
N LYS A 136 30.44 14.48 -20.64
CA LYS A 136 30.89 15.13 -21.89
C LYS A 136 29.74 15.69 -22.74
N ARG A 137 28.52 15.18 -22.57
CA ARG A 137 27.32 15.68 -23.25
C ARG A 137 26.91 17.07 -22.75
N LYS A 138 27.18 17.38 -21.47
CA LYS A 138 26.87 18.68 -20.85
C LYS A 138 27.81 19.81 -21.26
N GLN A 139 28.94 19.50 -21.92
CA GLN A 139 29.92 20.52 -22.33
C GLN A 139 29.80 20.96 -23.80
N MET A 140 28.95 20.31 -24.61
CA MET A 140 28.70 20.72 -26.00
C MET A 140 27.29 21.33 -26.10
N SER A 141 27.20 22.62 -25.77
CA SER A 141 25.95 23.39 -25.70
C SER A 141 25.30 23.70 -27.05
N SER A 142 25.04 22.67 -27.86
CA SER A 142 23.95 22.72 -28.84
C SER A 142 23.62 21.31 -29.31
N PRO A 143 22.50 20.71 -28.88
CA PRO A 143 22.08 19.43 -29.43
C PRO A 143 21.82 19.60 -30.93
N GLU A 144 22.48 18.78 -31.74
CA GLU A 144 22.18 18.65 -33.15
C GLU A 144 21.02 17.66 -33.32
N CYS A 145 19.98 18.09 -34.02
CA CYS A 145 18.81 17.27 -34.24
C CYS A 145 19.12 16.14 -35.21
N TRP A 146 19.08 14.90 -34.74
CA TRP A 146 19.34 13.71 -35.58
C TRP A 146 18.30 13.46 -36.68
N THR A 147 17.18 14.19 -36.69
CA THR A 147 16.17 14.11 -37.75
C THR A 147 16.33 15.18 -38.83
N CYS A 148 16.99 16.31 -38.54
CA CYS A 148 17.12 17.39 -39.52
C CYS A 148 18.51 18.03 -39.63
N GLY A 149 19.49 17.56 -38.85
CA GLY A 149 20.88 18.05 -38.85
C GLY A 149 21.08 19.46 -38.30
N LEU A 150 20.03 20.12 -37.78
CA LEU A 150 20.13 21.50 -37.29
C LEU A 150 20.47 21.53 -35.80
N LYS A 151 21.39 22.42 -35.43
CA LYS A 151 21.80 22.66 -34.05
C LYS A 151 20.78 23.50 -33.29
N GLY A 152 20.69 23.32 -31.97
CA GLY A 152 19.81 24.09 -31.08
C GLY A 152 18.53 23.37 -30.65
N HIS A 153 18.27 22.14 -31.12
CA HIS A 153 17.16 21.32 -30.63
C HIS A 153 17.46 19.83 -30.77
N ILE A 154 16.91 19.00 -29.89
CA ILE A 154 16.99 17.53 -30.00
C ILE A 154 15.90 16.99 -30.93
N GLN A 155 16.06 15.73 -31.35
CA GLN A 155 15.10 15.02 -32.19
C GLN A 155 13.65 15.14 -31.70
N SER A 156 13.43 15.09 -30.38
CA SER A 156 12.11 15.19 -29.76
C SER A 156 11.41 16.53 -30.00
N ASP A 157 12.17 17.62 -30.06
CA ASP A 157 11.64 18.98 -30.24
C ASP A 157 11.58 19.41 -31.70
N CYS A 158 12.04 18.55 -32.62
CA CYS A 158 12.15 18.85 -34.04
C CYS A 158 10.79 19.09 -34.70
N ARG A 159 10.63 20.30 -35.27
CA ARG A 159 9.42 20.69 -36.01
C ARG A 159 9.16 19.79 -37.23
N LYS A 160 10.22 19.35 -37.93
CA LYS A 160 10.10 18.40 -39.05
C LYS A 160 9.61 17.03 -38.56
N ARG A 161 10.14 16.52 -37.44
CA ARG A 161 9.69 15.27 -36.83
C ARG A 161 8.23 15.33 -36.40
N ARG A 162 7.83 16.39 -35.68
CA ARG A 162 6.43 16.60 -35.27
C ARG A 162 5.47 16.65 -36.46
N ARG A 163 5.91 17.20 -37.60
CA ARG A 163 5.12 17.19 -38.84
C ARG A 163 4.96 15.76 -39.40
N ILE A 164 6.04 14.98 -39.42
CA ILE A 164 6.04 13.57 -39.88
C ILE A 164 5.16 12.67 -38.99
N GLU A 165 5.25 12.82 -37.66
CA GLU A 165 4.41 12.07 -36.71
C GLU A 165 2.92 12.45 -36.85
N ARG A 166 2.63 13.72 -37.13
CA ARG A 166 1.27 14.22 -37.37
C ARG A 166 0.67 13.75 -38.70
N SER A 167 1.50 13.59 -39.74
CA SER A 167 1.06 12.95 -40.99
C SER A 167 0.87 11.44 -40.88
N ARG A 168 1.59 10.77 -39.96
CA ARG A 168 1.42 9.33 -39.67
C ARG A 168 0.17 9.02 -38.84
N SER A 169 -0.38 10.01 -38.14
CA SER A 169 -1.59 9.88 -37.31
C SER A 169 -2.88 10.23 -38.06
N LEU A 170 -2.81 10.57 -39.35
CA LEU A 170 -3.95 10.85 -40.23
C LEU A 170 -4.14 9.78 -41.32
N SER A 171 -4.04 8.49 -40.96
CA SER A 171 -4.50 7.40 -41.82
C SER A 171 -5.84 6.83 -41.32
N PRO A 172 -6.98 7.11 -41.99
CA PRO A 172 -8.27 6.51 -41.69
C PRO A 172 -8.60 5.36 -42.66
N PHE A 173 -8.33 4.10 -42.27
CA PHE A 173 -8.90 2.80 -42.76
C PHE A 173 -8.04 1.67 -42.15
N THR A 174 -8.53 0.63 -41.44
CA THR A 174 -9.55 -0.36 -41.82
C THR A 174 -10.25 -1.00 -40.61
N ARG A 175 -11.59 -1.08 -40.71
CA ARG A 175 -12.56 -2.07 -40.16
C ARG A 175 -13.89 -1.33 -40.02
N GLY A 176 -14.78 -1.43 -40.98
CA GLY A 176 -15.66 -2.59 -41.10
C GLY A 176 -17.04 -2.19 -40.58
N SER A 177 -17.93 -1.87 -41.53
CA SER A 177 -19.41 -1.81 -41.51
C SER A 177 -20.12 -2.30 -40.23
N GLU A 178 -21.15 -1.66 -39.67
CA GLU A 178 -22.47 -1.40 -40.27
C GLU A 178 -23.34 -0.47 -39.39
N LYS A 179 -24.15 0.36 -40.07
CA LYS A 179 -25.53 0.79 -39.74
C LYS A 179 -25.84 1.39 -38.35
N PHE A 180 -26.03 2.72 -38.30
CA PHE A 180 -27.27 3.28 -37.75
C PHE A 180 -27.57 4.66 -38.36
N LYS A 181 -28.83 4.87 -38.74
CA LYS A 181 -29.31 6.02 -39.51
C LYS A 181 -29.28 7.31 -38.69
N ARG A 182 -29.02 8.39 -39.42
CA ARG A 182 -29.01 9.80 -39.03
C ARG A 182 -30.33 10.23 -38.38
N ARG A 183 -30.27 11.16 -37.42
CA ARG A 183 -31.12 12.36 -37.49
C ARG A 183 -30.40 13.56 -36.86
N ALA A 184 -30.21 14.58 -37.69
CA ALA A 184 -29.70 15.89 -37.30
C ALA A 184 -30.82 16.73 -36.71
N GLN A 185 -30.51 17.54 -35.70
CA GLN A 185 -31.01 18.91 -35.50
C GLN A 185 -30.34 19.53 -34.27
N SER A 186 -29.45 20.49 -34.50
CA SER A 186 -29.19 21.65 -33.63
C SER A 186 -29.88 22.85 -34.29
N PRO A 187 -30.07 24.03 -33.66
CA PRO A 187 -29.54 24.53 -32.37
C PRO A 187 -30.70 24.97 -31.43
N GLU A 188 -30.48 25.49 -30.22
CA GLU A 188 -30.40 26.94 -29.93
C GLU A 188 -29.97 27.18 -28.47
N ALA A 189 -29.42 28.36 -28.22
CA ALA A 189 -28.72 28.74 -27.00
C ALA A 189 -29.57 29.61 -26.05
N ARG A 190 -29.44 29.31 -24.73
CA ARG A 190 -29.47 30.22 -23.53
C ARG A 190 -30.80 30.95 -23.22
N PRO A 191 -31.09 31.36 -21.96
CA PRO A 191 -30.15 31.81 -20.92
C PRO A 191 -30.43 31.32 -19.48
N ARG A 192 -29.63 31.87 -18.56
CA ARG A 192 -29.68 31.70 -17.10
C ARG A 192 -30.65 32.73 -16.53
N ASP A 193 -31.57 32.30 -15.69
CA ASP A 193 -32.36 33.21 -14.87
C ASP A 193 -31.77 33.27 -13.46
N MET A 194 -31.29 34.47 -13.13
CA MET A 194 -31.01 34.96 -11.79
C MET A 194 -32.26 35.72 -11.37
N ASP A 195 -32.97 35.28 -10.34
CA ASP A 195 -34.06 36.08 -9.77
C ASP A 195 -33.74 36.41 -8.32
N ALA A 196 -33.56 37.71 -8.09
CA ALA A 196 -33.39 38.35 -6.81
C ALA A 196 -34.72 39.04 -6.48
N THR A 197 -35.40 38.60 -5.43
CA THR A 197 -36.49 39.37 -4.83
C THR A 197 -36.07 39.89 -3.47
N LEU A 198 -35.84 41.20 -3.44
CA LEU A 198 -35.80 42.07 -2.27
C LEU A 198 -37.22 42.31 -1.75
N SER A 199 -37.42 42.18 -0.44
CA SER A 199 -38.43 42.83 0.43
C SER A 199 -37.99 42.47 1.87
N ARG A 200 -37.49 43.33 2.78
CA ARG A 200 -37.99 44.60 3.35
C ARG A 200 -39.50 44.46 3.67
N GLU A 201 -40.00 44.51 4.91
CA GLU A 201 -39.69 45.34 6.08
C GLU A 201 -40.17 44.73 7.42
N LYS A 202 -39.50 45.15 8.51
CA LYS A 202 -39.98 45.55 9.85
C LYS A 202 -41.23 44.88 10.45
N ALA A 203 -41.05 44.18 11.56
CA ALA A 203 -41.45 44.59 12.93
C ALA A 203 -40.93 43.57 13.93
#